data_AF-A0A931CIT4-F1
#
_entry.id   AF-A0A931CIT4-F1
#
_cell.length_a   1.000
_cell.length_b   1.000
_cell.length_c   1.000
_cell.angle_alpha   90.00
_cell.angle_beta   90.00
_cell.angle_gamma   90.00
#
_symmetry.space_group_name_H-M   'P 1'
#
loop_
_entity.id
_entity.type
_entity.pdbx_description
1 polymer ?
#
loop_
_entity_poly.entity_id
_entity_poly.type
_entity_poly.pdbx_seq_one_letter_code
_entity_poly.pdbx_strand_id
1 'polypeptide(L)' 'MIARLSQILTLSPGGVILTGNPAGVGMGRTPPRYLQPGDTLTTIIEGLGMLHQQFTTPAQATA' A
#
# COMPACT_ATOMS: atom_id res chain seq x y z
N MET A 1 -19.57 0.25 1.54
CA MET A 1 -18.43 0.85 2.26
C MET A 1 -18.71 2.30 2.67
N ILE A 2 -18.86 3.25 1.75
CA ILE A 2 -19.10 4.68 2.05
C ILE A 2 -20.24 4.87 3.07
N ALA A 3 -21.43 4.32 2.78
CA ALA A 3 -22.60 4.44 3.67
C ALA A 3 -22.38 3.90 5.08
N ARG A 4 -21.51 2.89 5.25
CA ARG A 4 -21.19 2.33 6.57
C ARG A 4 -20.21 3.23 7.32
N LEU A 5 -19.21 3.76 6.63
CA LEU A 5 -18.21 4.64 7.24
C LEU A 5 -18.82 6.00 7.62
N SER A 6 -19.70 6.56 6.79
CA SER A 6 -20.35 7.85 7.06
C SER A 6 -21.31 7.84 8.27
N GLN A 7 -21.65 6.66 8.80
CA GLN A 7 -22.46 6.53 10.02
C GLN A 7 -21.61 6.65 11.31
N ILE A 8 -20.29 6.47 11.22
CA ILE A 8 -19.40 6.41 12.38
C ILE A 8 -18.34 7.52 12.38
N LEU A 9 -18.10 8.16 11.23
CA LEU A 9 -17.19 9.29 11.11
C LEU A 9 -17.62 10.24 9.99
N THR A 10 -17.18 11.50 10.06
CA THR A 10 -17.41 12.49 9.00
C THR A 10 -16.42 12.29 7.85
N LEU A 11 -16.94 12.12 6.63
CA LEU A 11 -16.13 12.05 5.42
C LEU A 11 -15.92 13.46 4.85
N SER A 12 -14.67 13.92 4.82
CA SER A 12 -14.31 15.21 4.23
C SER A 12 -14.08 15.11 2.72
N PRO A 13 -14.46 16.12 1.92
CA PRO A 13 -14.10 16.18 0.50
C PRO A 13 -12.59 16.02 0.29
N GLY A 14 -12.20 15.23 -0.70
CA GLY A 14 -10.80 14.87 -0.95
C GLY A 14 -10.26 13.75 -0.05
N GLY A 15 -11.05 13.23 0.90
CA GLY A 15 -10.70 12.05 1.67
C GLY A 15 -10.55 10.80 0.81
N VAL A 16 -9.56 9.98 1.11
CA VAL A 16 -9.25 8.76 0.37
C VAL A 16 -9.55 7.52 1.22
N ILE A 17 -10.28 6.56 0.65
CA ILE A 17 -10.56 5.26 1.29
C ILE A 17 -9.82 4.18 0.52
N LEU A 18 -8.96 3.44 1.21
CA LEU A 18 -8.29 2.27 0.64
C LEU A 18 -9.22 1.05 0.80
N THR A 19 -9.68 0.48 -0.31
CA THR A 19 -10.72 -0.56 -0.37
C THR A 19 -10.25 -1.96 0.04
N GLY A 20 -8.98 -2.11 0.40
CA GLY A 20 -8.36 -3.41 0.69
C GLY A 20 -7.56 -3.97 -0.49
N ASN A 21 -6.75 -4.99 -0.19
CA ASN A 21 -5.91 -5.71 -1.14
C ASN A 21 -6.36 -7.18 -1.25
N PRO A 22 -6.15 -7.83 -2.41
CA PRO A 22 -6.39 -9.27 -2.55
C PRO A 22 -5.33 -10.10 -1.79
N ALA A 23 -5.46 -11.42 -1.88
CA ALA A 23 -4.46 -12.35 -1.35
C ALA A 23 -3.10 -12.22 -2.04
N GLY A 24 -2.05 -12.74 -1.41
CA GLY A 24 -0.69 -12.76 -1.96
C GLY A 24 0.29 -11.78 -1.32
N VAL A 25 -0.12 -11.08 -0.26
CA VAL A 25 0.80 -10.27 0.56
C VAL A 25 1.92 -11.13 1.11
N GLY A 26 3.09 -10.52 1.23
CA GLY A 26 4.33 -11.17 1.62
C GLY A 26 4.27 -11.98 2.93
N MET A 27 3.53 -11.46 3.92
CA MET A 27 3.31 -12.13 5.21
C MET A 27 2.60 -13.49 5.07
N GLY A 28 1.68 -13.62 4.10
CA GLY A 28 0.89 -14.84 3.89
C GLY A 28 1.58 -15.91 3.04
N ARG A 29 2.84 -15.72 2.67
CA ARG A 29 3.62 -16.70 1.90
C ARG A 29 4.35 -17.69 2.80
N THR A 30 4.75 -18.84 2.25
CA THR A 30 5.59 -19.83 2.91
C THR A 30 6.82 -20.13 2.04
N PRO A 31 8.01 -19.61 2.35
CA PRO A 31 8.33 -18.73 3.48
C PRO A 31 7.76 -17.30 3.32
N PRO A 32 7.55 -16.55 4.42
CA PRO A 32 7.17 -15.15 4.36
C PRO A 32 8.22 -14.31 3.61
N ARG A 33 7.78 -13.31 2.85
CA ARG A 33 8.67 -12.42 2.10
C ARG A 33 8.32 -10.97 2.36
N TYR A 34 9.26 -10.19 2.86
CA TYR A 34 9.09 -8.75 3.08
C TYR A 34 9.93 -7.93 2.10
N LEU A 35 9.58 -6.66 1.93
CA LEU A 35 10.34 -5.71 1.11
C LEU A 35 11.76 -5.57 1.63
N GLN A 36 12.73 -5.57 0.73
CA GLN A 36 14.14 -5.35 1.00
C GLN A 36 14.62 -4.06 0.32
N PRO A 37 15.73 -3.45 0.78
CA PRO A 37 16.36 -2.35 0.08
C PRO A 37 16.75 -2.76 -1.35
N GLY A 38 16.48 -1.89 -2.31
CA GLY A 38 16.65 -2.16 -3.73
C GLY A 38 15.45 -2.83 -4.40
N ASP A 39 14.47 -3.35 -3.64
CA ASP A 39 13.27 -3.91 -4.23
C ASP A 39 12.47 -2.86 -4.99
N THR A 40 11.87 -3.31 -6.08
CA THR A 40 10.95 -2.52 -6.90
C THR A 40 9.57 -3.16 -6.88
N LEU A 41 8.58 -2.42 -6.40
CA LEU A 41 7.18 -2.82 -6.40
C LEU A 41 6.43 -2.07 -7.50
N THR A 42 5.75 -2.83 -8.35
CA THR A 42 4.88 -2.27 -9.38
C THR A 42 3.44 -2.68 -9.08
N THR A 43 2.58 -1.69 -8.87
CA THR A 43 1.13 -1.88 -8.66
C THR A 43 0.38 -1.34 -9.87
N ILE A 44 -0.51 -2.15 -10.44
CA ILE A 44 -1.27 -1.80 -11.64
C ILE A 44 -2.75 -1.97 -11.36
N ILE A 45 -3.55 -1.00 -11.79
CA ILE A 45 -4.99 -1.17 -11.95
C ILE A 45 -5.31 -0.87 -13.41
N GLU A 46 -5.89 -1.84 -14.10
CA GLU A 46 -6.30 -1.71 -15.50
C GLU A 46 -7.22 -0.50 -15.67
N GLY A 47 -6.95 0.33 -16.68
CA GLY A 47 -7.69 1.57 -16.94
C GLY A 47 -7.36 2.77 -16.03
N LEU A 48 -6.60 2.59 -14.95
CA LEU A 48 -6.13 3.70 -14.09
C LEU A 48 -4.64 3.98 -14.26
N GLY A 49 -3.83 2.96 -14.48
CA GLY A 49 -2.40 3.08 -14.71
C GLY A 49 -1.55 2.28 -13.72
N MET A 50 -0.29 2.71 -13.57
CA MET A 50 0.75 1.98 -12.87
C MET A 50 1.50 2.88 -11.89
N LEU A 51 1.74 2.36 -10.69
CA LEU A 51 2.62 2.94 -9.68
C LEU A 51 3.87 2.09 -9.56
N HIS A 52 5.03 2.72 -9.71
CA HIS A 52 6.34 2.09 -9.60
C HIS A 52 7.08 2.69 -8.40
N GLN A 53 7.50 1.85 -7.45
CA GLN A 53 8.17 2.28 -6.23
C GLN A 53 9.44 1.48 -6.00
N GLN A 54 10.55 2.20 -5.89
CA GLN A 54 11.83 1.63 -5.47
C GLN A 54 12.01 1.86 -3.96
N PHE A 55 12.28 0.80 -3.22
CA PHE A 55 12.47 0.85 -1.77
C PHE A 55 13.94 1.00 -1.42
N THR A 56 14.24 1.90 -0.47
CA THR A 56 15.58 2.12 0.06
C THR A 56 15.55 2.03 1.58
N THR A 57 16.67 1.68 2.21
CA THR A 57 16.84 1.91 3.65
C THR A 57 16.98 3.41 3.92
N PRO A 58 16.52 3.88 5.10
CA PRO A 58 16.90 5.20 5.58
C PRO A 58 18.42 5.33 5.62
N ALA A 59 18.95 6.50 5.26
CA ALA A 59 20.36 6.81 5.49
C ALA A 59 20.63 6.73 7.01
N GLN A 60 21.66 5.99 7.43
CA GLN A 60 22.08 6.01 8.82
C GLN A 60 22.53 7.43 9.16
N ALA A 61 21.92 8.03 10.17
CA ALA A 61 22.43 9.29 10.71
C ALA A 61 23.82 9.01 11.28
N THR A 62 24.85 9.60 10.67
CA THR A 62 26.19 9.68 11.28
C THR A 62 26.05 10.43 12.60
N ALA A 63 26.37 9.75 13.69
CA ALA A 63 26.54 10.36 15.01
C ALA A 63 27.78 11.27 15.03
#